data_AF-A0A7Y0D1N8-F1
#
_entry.id   AF-A0A7Y0D1N8-F1
#
_cell.length_a   1.000
_cell.length_b   1.000
_cell.length_c   1.000
_cell.angle_alpha   90.00
_cell.angle_beta   90.00
_cell.angle_gamma   90.00
#
_symmetry.space_group_name_H-M   'P 1'
#
loop_
_entity.id
_entity.type
_entity.pdbx_description
1 polymer ?
#
loop_
_entity_poly.entity_id
_entity_poly.type
_entity_poly.pdbx_seq_one_letter_code
_entity_poly.pdbx_strand_id
1 'polypeptide(L)' 'METETRSHVDTACAAFHLNRKPQTMRAWACLENGAMRPIRIMGRLAWATADIKRLLNGAA' A
#
# COMPACT_ATOMS: atom_id res chain seq x y z
N MET A 1 -7.97 -14.95 12.85
CA MET A 1 -7.01 -13.86 12.57
C MET A 1 -5.95 -14.42 11.64
N GLU A 2 -6.17 -14.30 10.34
CA GLU A 2 -5.27 -14.86 9.34
C GLU A 2 -4.05 -13.96 9.22
N THR A 3 -2.89 -14.51 9.61
CA THR A 3 -1.61 -13.82 9.48
C THR A 3 -1.20 -13.88 8.01
N GLU A 4 -1.72 -12.95 7.20
CA GLU A 4 -1.28 -12.78 5.81
C GLU A 4 0.25 -12.65 5.79
N THR A 5 0.94 -13.72 5.38
CA THR A 5 2.40 -13.85 5.40
C THR A 5 3.06 -13.07 4.25
N ARG A 6 2.23 -12.43 3.42
CA ARG A 6 2.66 -11.68 2.25
C ARG A 6 3.32 -10.39 2.69
N SER A 7 4.61 -10.25 2.35
CA SER A 7 5.37 -9.01 2.58
C SER A 7 4.81 -7.84 1.78
N HIS A 8 4.21 -8.11 0.62
CA HIS A 8 3.61 -7.11 -0.27
C HIS A 8 2.20 -7.51 -0.68
N VAL A 9 1.31 -6.53 -0.74
CA VAL A 9 -0.08 -6.67 -1.17
C VAL A 9 -0.33 -5.87 -2.44
N ASP A 10 -1.41 -6.21 -3.15
CA ASP A 10 -1.82 -5.45 -4.32
C ASP A 10 -2.47 -4.11 -3.94
N THR A 11 -2.75 -3.30 -4.96
CA THR A 11 -3.30 -1.96 -4.78
C THR A 11 -4.70 -1.94 -4.17
N ALA A 12 -5.56 -2.90 -4.50
CA ALA A 12 -6.91 -2.98 -3.95
C ALA A 12 -6.89 -3.39 -2.47
N CYS A 13 -6.06 -4.38 -2.11
CA CYS A 13 -5.88 -4.79 -0.73
C CYS A 13 -5.30 -3.65 0.13
N ALA A 14 -4.25 -2.97 -0.34
CA ALA A 14 -3.71 -1.81 0.37
C ALA A 14 -4.71 -0.66 0.51
N ALA A 15 -5.50 -0.39 -0.54
CA ALA A 15 -6.58 0.60 -0.48
C ALA A 15 -7.65 0.24 0.55
N PHE A 16 -8.04 -1.04 0.62
CA PHE A 16 -8.99 -1.54 1.60
C PHE A 16 -8.48 -1.34 3.04
N HIS A 17 -7.23 -1.69 3.32
CA HIS A 17 -6.64 -1.51 4.65
C HIS A 17 -6.57 -0.04 5.10
N LEU A 18 -6.25 0.88 4.19
CA LEU A 18 -6.18 2.30 4.49
C LEU A 18 -7.53 3.02 4.43
N ASN A 19 -8.63 2.30 4.15
CA ASN A 19 -9.95 2.86 3.91
C ASN A 19 -9.93 3.97 2.83
N ARG A 20 -9.19 3.73 1.74
CA ARG A 20 -9.04 4.63 0.59
C ARG A 20 -9.50 3.98 -0.69
N LYS A 21 -9.68 4.79 -1.75
CA LYS A 21 -9.96 4.28 -3.09
C LYS A 21 -8.66 3.79 -3.77
N PRO A 22 -8.70 2.72 -4.58
CA PRO A 22 -7.54 2.25 -5.35
C PRO A 22 -6.94 3.31 -6.29
N GLN A 23 -7.75 4.26 -6.78
CA GLN A 23 -7.28 5.40 -7.58
C GLN A 23 -6.34 6.31 -6.79
N THR A 24 -6.60 6.53 -5.50
CA THR A 24 -5.71 7.32 -4.63
C THR A 24 -4.35 6.65 -4.51
N MET A 25 -4.32 5.33 -4.33
CA MET A 25 -3.08 4.56 -4.29
C MET A 25 -2.31 4.63 -5.62
N ARG A 26 -3.00 4.57 -6.76
CA ARG A 26 -2.36 4.76 -8.08
C ARG A 26 -1.82 6.18 -8.26
N ALA A 27 -2.53 7.19 -7.76
CA ALA A 27 -2.04 8.56 -7.76
C ALA A 27 -0.79 8.71 -6.90
N TRP A 28 -0.73 8.08 -5.73
CA TRP A 28 0.49 8.03 -4.90
C TRP A 28 1.66 7.37 -5.62
N ALA A 29 1.40 6.29 -6.37
CA ALA A 29 2.40 5.61 -7.18
C ALA A 29 2.95 6.47 -8.33
N CYS A 30 2.10 7.27 -8.98
CA CYS A 30 2.48 8.12 -10.10
C CYS A 30 3.10 9.46 -9.68
N LEU A 31 2.58 10.08 -8.62
CA LEU A 31 3.01 11.40 -8.15
C LEU A 31 4.21 11.33 -7.21
N GLU A 32 4.58 10.12 -6.76
CA GLU A 32 5.62 9.87 -5.75
C GLU A 32 5.47 10.69 -4.44
N ASN A 33 4.28 11.26 -4.24
CA ASN A 33 3.91 12.16 -3.15
C ASN A 33 2.94 11.49 -2.15
N GLY A 34 2.90 10.16 -2.15
CA GLY A 34 2.10 9.39 -1.20
C GLY A 34 2.82 9.17 0.12
N ALA A 35 2.06 8.89 1.17
CA ALA A 35 2.60 8.55 2.49
C ALA A 35 3.38 7.22 2.49
N MET A 36 3.29 6.44 1.40
CA MET A 36 4.03 5.20 1.18
C MET A 36 4.31 5.03 -0.32
N ARG A 37 5.42 4.38 -0.66
CA ARG A 37 5.86 4.14 -2.05
C ARG A 37 5.66 2.68 -2.44
N PRO A 38 5.08 2.39 -3.63
CA PRO A 38 4.98 1.02 -4.11
C PRO A 38 6.29 0.56 -4.74
N ILE A 39 6.51 -0.75 -4.67
CA ILE A 39 7.58 -1.43 -5.40
C ILE A 39 6.99 -1.98 -6.69
N ARG A 40 7.68 -1.77 -7.81
CA ARG A 40 7.27 -2.34 -9.10
C ARG A 40 7.84 -3.75 -9.23
N ILE A 41 6.97 -4.75 -9.16
CA ILE A 41 7.35 -6.16 -9.35
C ILE A 41 6.70 -6.64 -10.64
N MET A 42 7.51 -6.89 -11.67
CA MET A 42 7.05 -7.36 -12.99
C MET A 42 5.90 -6.52 -13.58
N GLY A 43 5.98 -5.19 -13.46
CA GLY A 43 4.95 -4.26 -13.95
C GLY A 43 3.71 -4.12 -13.07
N ARG A 44 3.66 -4.80 -11.91
CA ARG A 44 2.59 -4.63 -10.91
C ARG A 44 3.05 -3.76 -9.75
N LEU A 45 2.13 -2.95 -9.22
CA LEU A 45 2.36 -2.15 -8.01
C LEU A 45 2.16 -3.05 -6.78
N ALA A 46 3.25 -3.27 -6.06
CA ALA A 46 3.30 -4.04 -4.82
C ALA A 46 3.50 -3.09 -3.63
N TRP A 47 2.61 -3.16 -2.65
CA TRP A 47 2.59 -2.28 -1.48
C TRP A 47 3.05 -3.04 -0.25
N ALA A 48 4.08 -2.55 0.44
CA ALA A 48 4.61 -3.23 1.63
C ALA A 48 3.60 -3.15 2.78
N THR A 49 3.26 -4.31 3.38
CA THR A 49 2.35 -4.35 4.52
C THR A 49 2.91 -3.67 5.76
N ALA A 50 4.24 -3.60 5.87
CA ALA A 50 4.94 -2.87 6.92
C ALA A 50 4.64 -1.36 6.89
N ASP A 51 4.68 -0.73 5.70
CA ASP A 51 4.35 0.70 5.58
C ASP A 51 2.86 0.95 5.81
N ILE A 52 1.97 0.06 5.35
CA ILE A 52 0.52 0.15 5.64
C ILE A 52 0.29 0.14 7.16
N LYS A 53 0.92 -0.81 7.87
CA LYS A 53 0.84 -0.88 9.34
C LYS A 53 1.42 0.38 9.99
N ARG A 54 2.54 0.90 9.50
CA ARG A 54 3.18 2.10 10.03
C ARG A 54 2.27 3.32 9.91
N LEU A 55 1.60 3.48 8.76
CA LEU A 55 0.63 4.55 8.51
C LEU A 55 -0.63 4.41 9.37
N LEU A 56 -1.17 3.20 9.50
CA LEU A 56 -2.32 2.93 10.36
C LEU A 56 -2.02 3.22 11.84
N ASN A 57 -0.78 3.00 12.27
CA ASN A 57 -0.35 3.25 13.65
C ASN A 57 0.01 4.72 13.92
N GLY A 58 -0.28 5.63 12.98
CA GLY A 58 -0.16 7.08 13.19
C GLY A 58 1.28 7.62 13.22
N ALA A 59 2.27 6.86 12.77
CA ALA A 59 3.62 7.37 12.58
C ALA A 59 3.66 8.21 11.29
N ALA A 60 3.28 9.47 11.43
CA ALA A 60 3.45 10.54 10.46
C ALA A 60 4.92 10.99 10.37
#